data_AF-A0A841JM62-F1
#
_entry.id   AF-A0A841JM62-F1
#
_cell.length_a   1.000
_cell.length_b   1.000
_cell.length_c   1.000
_cell.angle_alpha   90.00
_cell.angle_beta   90.00
_cell.angle_gamma   90.00
#
_symmetry.space_group_name_H-M   'P 1'
#
loop_
_entity.id
_entity.type
_entity.pdbx_description
1 polymer ?
#
loop_
_entity_poly.entity_id
_entity_poly.type
_entity_poly.pdbx_seq_one_letter_code
_entity_poly.pdbx_strand_id
1 'polypeptide(L)'
;MTKIALPPKRQAEGGTPVKAEAKIKEKDILEIINRGGSPVLPVIENNEVLKNFNIIIYESDLKLIGELCDKRPKKPGKVIRFSKKDWILEAVLEKIERERKRFDI
;
A
#
# COMPACT_ATOMS: atom_id res chain seq x y z
N MET A 1 39.05 39.98 -33.14
CA MET A 1 38.48 39.65 -31.82
C MET A 1 36.96 39.72 -31.92
N THR A 2 36.30 38.56 -31.89
CA THR A 2 34.88 38.39 -32.24
C THR A 2 34.00 38.81 -31.07
N LYS A 3 33.08 39.76 -31.28
CA LYS A 3 32.14 40.25 -30.26
C LYS A 3 30.97 39.28 -30.16
N ILE A 4 30.86 38.55 -29.05
CA ILE A 4 29.74 37.64 -28.78
C ILE A 4 28.58 38.48 -28.21
N ALA A 5 27.48 38.57 -28.96
CA ALA A 5 26.28 39.26 -28.52
C ALA A 5 25.51 38.41 -27.50
N LEU A 6 25.07 39.02 -26.40
CA LEU A 6 24.19 38.37 -25.43
C LEU A 6 22.79 38.17 -26.04
N PRO A 7 22.08 37.06 -25.71
CA PRO A 7 20.73 36.82 -26.19
C PRO A 7 19.72 37.81 -25.58
N PRO A 8 18.64 38.15 -26.32
CA PRO A 8 17.64 39.12 -25.88
C PRO A 8 16.85 38.60 -24.68
N LYS A 9 16.62 39.49 -23.72
CA LYS A 9 15.87 39.23 -22.49
C LYS A 9 14.39 39.03 -22.86
N ARG A 10 13.85 37.81 -22.66
CA ARG A 10 12.41 37.54 -22.76
C ARG A 10 11.67 38.42 -21.76
N GLN A 11 10.79 39.30 -22.25
CA GLN A 11 9.75 39.92 -21.45
C GLN A 11 8.73 38.82 -21.13
N ALA A 12 8.65 38.42 -19.86
CA ALA A 12 7.57 37.59 -19.37
C ALA A 12 6.38 38.51 -19.08
N GLU A 13 5.47 38.61 -20.04
CA GLU A 13 4.11 39.08 -19.75
C GLU A 13 3.26 37.88 -19.35
N GLY A 14 2.51 38.03 -18.25
CA GLY A 14 1.42 37.12 -17.88
C GLY A 14 1.59 36.43 -16.52
N GLY A 15 1.23 37.12 -15.44
CA GLY A 15 1.07 36.53 -14.11
C GLY A 15 0.32 37.49 -13.18
N THR A 16 -0.96 37.23 -12.97
CA THR A 16 -1.90 37.85 -12.03
C THR A 16 -1.29 38.31 -10.70
N PRO A 17 -1.66 39.49 -10.15
CA PRO A 17 -1.12 39.98 -8.89
C PRO A 17 -1.81 39.26 -7.71
N VAL A 18 -1.16 38.24 -7.16
CA VAL A 18 -1.61 37.61 -5.91
C VAL A 18 -1.04 38.41 -4.74
N LYS A 19 -1.87 39.34 -4.26
CA LYS A 19 -2.07 39.72 -2.85
C LYS A 19 -0.89 39.49 -1.89
N ALA A 20 -0.25 40.60 -1.52
CA ALA A 20 0.49 40.89 -0.28
C ALA A 20 1.01 39.67 0.51
N GLU A 21 2.32 39.49 0.42
CA GLU A 21 3.16 38.60 1.22
C GLU A 21 2.79 38.67 2.71
N ALA A 22 2.07 37.66 3.20
CA ALA A 22 1.98 37.40 4.63
C ALA A 22 3.41 37.08 5.10
N LYS A 23 3.93 37.83 6.09
CA LYS A 23 5.21 37.58 6.75
C LYS A 23 5.26 36.13 7.22
N ILE A 24 5.88 35.26 6.43
CA ILE A 24 6.18 33.88 6.81
C ILE A 24 7.17 33.99 7.96
N LYS A 25 6.82 33.43 9.12
CA LYS A 25 7.71 33.47 10.28
C LYS A 25 8.86 32.49 10.00
N GLU A 26 10.09 32.89 10.31
CA GLU A 26 11.28 32.03 10.11
C GLU A 26 11.13 30.64 10.75
N LYS A 27 10.34 30.53 11.82
CA LYS A 27 10.01 29.28 12.49
C LYS A 27 9.27 28.29 11.57
N ASP A 28 8.34 28.78 10.77
CA ASP A 28 7.53 27.95 9.86
C ASP A 28 8.40 27.42 8.71
N ILE A 29 9.40 28.20 8.30
CA ILE A 29 10.38 27.81 7.27
C ILE A 29 11.33 26.75 7.82
N LEU A 30 11.85 26.93 9.04
CA LEU A 30 12.69 25.94 9.71
C LEU A 30 11.95 24.61 9.91
N GLU A 31 10.66 24.65 10.22
CA GLU A 31 9.83 23.45 10.40
C GLU A 31 9.70 22.66 9.09
N ILE A 32 9.54 23.36 7.96
CA ILE A 32 9.51 22.74 6.62
C ILE A 32 10.89 22.16 6.22
N ILE A 33 11.98 22.88 6.52
CA ILE A 33 13.35 22.40 6.24
C ILE A 33 13.66 21.16 7.09
N ASN A 34 13.33 21.18 8.38
CA ASN A 34 13.54 20.07 9.30
C ASN A 34 12.68 18.85 8.97
N ARG A 35 11.54 19.06 8.30
CA ARG A 35 10.64 17.97 7.91
C ARG A 35 11.21 17.07 6.81
N GLY A 36 12.24 17.53 6.08
CA GLY A 36 12.90 16.77 5.01
C GLY A 36 11.96 16.47 3.84
N GLY A 37 12.49 16.49 2.61
CA GLY A 37 11.72 16.12 1.42
C GLY A 37 11.41 14.63 1.38
N SER A 38 10.48 14.16 2.21
CA SER A 38 9.95 12.81 2.10
C SER A 38 9.01 12.76 0.90
N PRO A 39 9.27 11.92 -0.12
CA PRO A 39 8.36 11.80 -1.24
C PRO A 39 7.00 11.34 -0.74
N VAL A 40 5.95 12.04 -1.15
CA VAL A 40 4.57 11.60 -0.94
C VAL A 40 4.36 10.38 -1.83
N LEU A 41 4.60 9.19 -1.27
CA LEU A 41 4.14 7.96 -1.89
C LEU A 41 2.62 8.04 -1.99
N PRO A 42 2.02 7.70 -3.14
CA PRO A 42 0.57 7.61 -3.24
C PRO A 42 0.11 6.61 -2.18
N VAL A 43 -0.69 7.10 -1.23
CA VAL A 43 -1.40 6.24 -0.29
C VAL A 43 -2.40 5.46 -1.13
N ILE A 44 -2.05 4.22 -1.46
CA ILE A 44 -3.03 3.27 -1.99
C ILE A 44 -3.98 3.03 -0.83
N GLU A 45 -5.12 3.72 -0.85
CA GLU A 45 -6.21 3.48 0.09
C GLU A 45 -6.77 2.08 -0.20
N ASN A 46 -6.13 1.07 0.38
CA ASN A 46 -6.75 -0.24 0.54
C ASN A 46 -7.89 -0.05 1.54
N ASN A 47 -9.06 0.31 1.05
CA ASN A 47 -10.32 0.42 1.82
C ASN A 47 -10.85 -0.97 2.23
N GLU A 48 -9.96 -1.89 2.59
CA GLU A 48 -10.32 -3.20 3.13
C GLU A 48 -10.52 -3.07 4.63
N VAL A 49 -11.79 -3.08 5.04
CA VAL A 49 -12.16 -3.09 6.46
C VAL A 49 -11.96 -4.50 7.00
N LEU A 50 -11.08 -4.64 8.01
CA LEU A 50 -10.89 -5.91 8.71
C LEU A 50 -12.19 -6.30 9.42
N LYS A 51 -12.77 -7.44 9.03
CA LYS A 51 -13.96 -8.00 9.65
C LYS A 51 -13.64 -9.30 10.36
N ASN A 52 -14.10 -9.43 11.60
CA ASN A 52 -14.09 -10.70 12.31
C ASN A 52 -15.37 -11.48 11.98
N PHE A 53 -15.23 -12.76 11.65
CA PHE A 53 -16.35 -13.68 11.50
C PHE A 53 -16.07 -14.94 12.31
N ASN A 54 -17.12 -15.51 12.91
CA ASN A 54 -17.06 -16.78 13.62
C ASN A 54 -17.64 -17.88 12.73
N ILE A 55 -16.96 -19.03 12.64
CA ILE A 55 -17.45 -20.21 11.92
C ILE A 55 -17.72 -21.32 12.94
N ILE A 56 -18.85 -22.00 12.77
CA ILE A 56 -19.16 -23.27 13.45
C ILE A 56 -18.87 -24.40 12.47
N ILE A 57 -18.04 -25.37 12.87
CA ILE A 57 -17.68 -26.55 12.09
C ILE A 57 -17.71 -27.79 12.98
N TYR A 58 -17.86 -28.96 12.36
CA TYR A 58 -17.79 -30.23 13.09
C TYR A 58 -16.38 -30.49 13.62
N GLU A 59 -16.30 -31.16 14.77
CA GLU A 59 -15.04 -31.52 15.40
C GLU A 59 -14.21 -32.49 14.53
N SER A 60 -14.88 -33.39 13.81
CA SER A 60 -14.26 -34.31 12.85
C SER A 60 -13.44 -33.56 11.80
N ASP A 61 -14.02 -32.49 11.24
CA ASP A 61 -13.40 -31.70 10.19
C ASP A 61 -12.23 -30.89 10.75
N LEU A 62 -12.36 -30.37 11.97
CA LEU A 62 -11.28 -29.66 12.66
C LEU A 62 -10.07 -30.56 12.96
N LYS A 63 -10.30 -31.84 13.25
CA LYS A 63 -9.23 -32.84 13.44
C LYS A 63 -8.54 -33.14 12.11
N LEU A 64 -9.32 -33.41 11.07
CA LEU A 64 -8.81 -33.66 9.72
C LEU A 64 -7.95 -32.50 9.21
N ILE A 65 -8.41 -31.26 9.39
CA ILE A 65 -7.65 -30.05 9.04
C ILE A 65 -6.32 -30.01 9.79
N GLY A 66 -6.31 -30.34 11.09
CA GLY A 66 -5.08 -30.41 11.89
C GLY A 66 -4.06 -31.39 11.30
N GLU A 67 -4.50 -32.61 10.99
CA GLU A 67 -3.64 -33.65 10.42
C GLU A 67 -3.08 -33.26 9.04
N LEU A 68 -3.88 -32.60 8.20
CA LEU A 68 -3.45 -32.13 6.89
C LEU A 68 -2.46 -30.97 6.99
N CYS A 69 -2.68 -30.05 7.93
CA CYS A 69 -1.74 -28.95 8.22
C CYS A 69 -0.36 -29.50 8.63
N ASP A 70 -0.32 -30.54 9.45
CA ASP A 70 0.93 -31.12 9.95
C ASP A 70 1.73 -31.86 8.87
N LYS A 71 1.03 -32.44 7.88
CA LYS A 71 1.65 -33.12 6.72
C LYS A 71 2.29 -32.15 5.73
N ARG A 72 2.00 -30.86 5.78
CA ARG A 72 2.53 -29.88 4.81
C ARG A 72 4.05 -29.68 5.05
N PRO A 73 4.89 -29.77 4.01
CA PRO A 73 6.33 -29.56 4.17
C PRO A 73 6.62 -28.13 4.64
N LYS A 74 7.26 -28.02 5.80
CA LYS A 74 7.68 -26.74 6.40
C LYS A 74 8.86 -26.22 5.58
N LYS A 75 8.74 -25.00 5.02
CA LYS A 75 9.85 -24.39 4.28
C LYS A 75 11.09 -24.30 5.17
N PRO A 76 12.28 -24.76 4.69
CA PRO A 76 13.50 -24.65 5.46
C PRO A 76 13.84 -23.17 5.64
N GLY A 77 14.02 -22.74 6.89
CA GLY A 77 14.42 -21.37 7.24
C GLY A 77 13.37 -20.53 7.96
N LYS A 78 12.08 -20.90 7.93
CA LYS A 78 11.06 -20.24 8.76
C LYS A 78 10.04 -21.27 9.24
N VAL A 79 10.07 -21.55 10.55
CA VAL A 79 9.04 -22.36 11.23
C VAL A 79 7.77 -21.51 11.33
N ILE A 80 7.13 -21.25 10.19
CA ILE A 80 5.79 -20.69 10.16
C ILE A 80 4.89 -21.84 10.56
N ARG A 81 4.43 -21.84 11.82
CA ARG A 81 3.31 -22.68 12.20
C ARG A 81 2.11 -22.19 11.41
N PHE A 82 1.68 -22.95 10.40
CA PHE A 82 0.46 -22.62 9.68
C PHE A 82 -0.71 -22.69 10.66
N SER A 83 -1.45 -21.58 10.77
CA SER A 83 -2.64 -21.54 11.60
C SER A 83 -3.78 -22.27 10.88
N LYS A 84 -4.63 -22.99 11.63
CA LYS A 84 -5.87 -23.58 11.07
C LYS A 84 -6.71 -22.51 10.35
N LYS A 85 -6.63 -21.25 10.80
CA LYS A 85 -7.29 -20.09 10.16
C LYS A 85 -6.76 -19.83 8.76
N ASP A 86 -5.44 -19.86 8.57
CA ASP A 86 -4.81 -19.65 7.26
C ASP A 86 -5.16 -20.78 6.30
N TRP A 87 -5.24 -22.02 6.81
CA TRP A 87 -5.67 -23.18 6.02
C TRP A 87 -7.09 -23.02 5.48
N ILE A 88 -8.02 -22.61 6.36
CA ILE A 88 -9.42 -22.36 5.97
C ILE A 88 -9.48 -21.20 4.96
N LEU A 89 -8.72 -20.13 5.19
CA LEU A 89 -8.67 -18.99 4.27
C LEU A 89 -8.16 -19.41 2.88
N GLU A 90 -7.09 -20.19 2.81
CA GLU A 90 -6.52 -20.70 1.55
C GLU A 90 -7.54 -21.56 0.79
N ALA A 91 -8.24 -22.47 1.48
CA ALA A 91 -9.27 -23.30 0.88
C ALA A 91 -10.46 -22.47 0.34
N VAL A 92 -10.85 -21.41 1.06
CA VAL A 92 -11.91 -20.48 0.61
C VAL A 92 -11.46 -19.72 -0.63
N LEU A 93 -10.22 -19.20 -0.65
CA LEU A 93 -9.66 -18.50 -1.81
C LEU A 93 -9.58 -19.41 -3.05
N GLU A 94 -9.11 -20.65 -2.89
CA GLU A 94 -9.06 -21.63 -3.98
C GLU A 94 -10.47 -21.96 -4.50
N LYS A 95 -11.46 -21.99 -3.61
CA LYS A 95 -12.86 -22.18 -4.01
C LYS A 95 -13.41 -20.98 -4.76
N ILE A 96 -13.15 -19.75 -4.28
CA ILE A 96 -13.53 -18.51 -4.97
C ILE A 96 -12.92 -18.47 -6.37
N GLU A 97 -11.63 -18.77 -6.51
CA GLU A 97 -10.95 -18.76 -7.80
C GLU A 97 -11.54 -19.79 -8.78
N ARG A 98 -11.89 -20.98 -8.28
CA ARG A 98 -12.57 -22.01 -9.08
C ARG A 98 -13.95 -21.57 -9.56
N GLU A 99 -14.76 -21.00 -8.68
CA GLU A 99 -16.09 -20.50 -9.06
C GLU A 99 -15.99 -19.28 -9.99
N ARG A 100 -15.03 -18.39 -9.75
CA ARG A 100 -14.74 -17.23 -10.60
C ARG A 100 -14.43 -17.66 -12.03
N LYS A 101 -13.58 -18.68 -12.22
CA LYS A 101 -13.29 -19.27 -13.52
C LYS A 101 -14.51 -19.96 -14.15
N ARG A 102 -15.39 -20.54 -13.33
CA ARG A 102 -16.56 -21.29 -13.81
C ARG A 102 -17.69 -20.38 -14.26
N PHE A 103 -17.89 -19.25 -13.59
CA PHE A 103 -18.97 -18.29 -13.85
C PHE A 103 -18.51 -17.04 -14.61
N ASP A 104 -17.22 -16.96 -14.98
CA ASP A 104 -16.59 -15.85 -15.72
C ASP A 104 -16.87 -14.47 -15.11
N ILE A 105 -16.64 -14.39 -13.79
CA ILE A 105 -16.70 -13.16 -12.97
C ILE A 105 -15.28 -12.63 -12.74
#